data_AF-A0AAQ4ERW7-F1
#
_entry.id   AF-A0AAQ4ERW7-F1
#
_cell.length_a   1.000
_cell.length_b   1.000
_cell.length_c   1.000
_cell.angle_alpha   90.00
_cell.angle_beta   90.00
_cell.angle_gamma   90.00
#
_symmetry.space_group_name_H-M   'P 1'
#
loop_
_entity.id
_entity.type
_entity.pdbx_description
1 polymer ?
#
loop_
_entity_poly.entity_id
_entity_poly.type
_entity_poly.pdbx_seq_one_letter_code
_entity_poly.pdbx_strand_id
1 'polypeptide(L)'
;MLEKLRAGETPCWRKSAFVKLHVGETPRSKNSAVEKLRWRNSVLEKLRIRETPCWRNTVLEKLRVGETSRWRNSALEKLGVGETPRWRNSLMEKLRVGENPRWRNSAFKKLCAGETLRWRNSVLEKLRIGETPCWRNTVLEKLRVGETSRWRNSALEKLGV
;
A
#
# COMPACT_ATOMS: atom_id res chain seq x y z
N MET A 1 7.19 -10.18 22.04
CA MET A 1 7.72 -11.52 21.70
C MET A 1 8.50 -11.38 20.40
N LEU A 2 9.82 -11.60 20.41
CA LEU A 2 10.66 -11.61 19.20
C LEU A 2 10.79 -13.08 18.76
N GLU A 3 10.04 -13.47 17.74
CA GLU A 3 10.15 -14.79 17.13
C GLU A 3 11.37 -14.77 16.19
N LYS A 4 12.41 -15.56 16.50
CA LYS A 4 13.57 -15.71 15.61
C LYS A 4 13.19 -16.65 14.48
N LEU A 5 13.23 -16.14 13.25
CA LEU A 5 12.98 -16.92 12.04
C LEU A 5 14.18 -17.86 11.76
N ARG A 6 13.92 -19.16 11.59
CA ARG A 6 14.94 -20.12 11.14
C ARG A 6 15.09 -20.02 9.62
N ALA A 7 16.31 -20.23 9.13
CA ALA A 7 16.59 -20.23 7.69
C ALA A 7 15.76 -21.32 6.98
N GLY A 8 15.01 -20.94 5.94
CA GLY A 8 14.23 -21.84 5.09
C GLY A 8 12.71 -21.86 5.32
N GLU A 9 12.18 -21.19 6.35
CA GLU A 9 10.74 -21.08 6.59
C GLU A 9 10.21 -19.70 6.19
N THR A 10 9.24 -19.65 5.27
CA THR A 10 8.52 -18.39 4.99
C THR A 10 7.61 -18.03 6.17
N PRO A 11 7.84 -16.88 6.83
CA PRO A 11 7.04 -16.47 7.98
C PRO A 11 5.56 -16.28 7.64
N CYS A 12 4.67 -16.93 8.39
CA CYS A 12 3.23 -16.79 8.27
C CYS A 12 2.55 -16.47 9.61
N TRP A 13 2.21 -15.22 9.81
CA TRP A 13 1.52 -14.73 11.00
C TRP A 13 0.00 -14.85 10.85
N ARG A 14 -0.64 -15.69 11.68
CA ARG A 14 -2.10 -15.95 11.62
C ARG A 14 -2.94 -14.98 12.45
N LYS A 15 -2.40 -14.55 13.59
CA LYS A 15 -2.94 -13.54 14.50
C LYS A 15 -1.75 -12.85 15.12
N SER A 16 -1.70 -11.52 15.04
CA SER A 16 -0.53 -10.80 15.54
C SER A 16 -0.88 -9.42 16.03
N ALA A 17 -0.35 -9.10 17.20
CA ALA A 17 -0.39 -7.78 17.79
C ALA A 17 1.04 -7.38 18.15
N PHE A 18 1.58 -6.35 17.49
CA PHE A 18 2.92 -5.85 17.80
C PHE A 18 2.91 -4.32 17.89
N VAL A 19 3.58 -3.80 18.92
CA VAL A 19 3.85 -2.37 19.05
C VAL A 19 4.88 -1.93 18.01
N LYS A 20 6.00 -2.64 17.91
CA LYS A 20 7.05 -2.32 16.94
C LYS A 20 7.68 -3.57 16.38
N LEU A 21 7.85 -3.62 15.06
CA LEU A 21 8.52 -4.72 14.37
C LEU A 21 9.39 -4.20 13.22
N HIS A 22 10.55 -4.83 13.05
CA HIS A 22 11.39 -4.66 11.88
C HIS A 22 11.68 -6.03 11.28
N VAL A 23 11.37 -6.18 9.99
CA VAL A 23 11.72 -7.39 9.22
C VAL A 23 12.76 -6.97 8.19
N GLY A 24 13.98 -7.47 8.38
CA GLY A 24 15.10 -7.28 7.46
C GLY A 24 15.06 -8.25 6.28
N GLU A 25 16.11 -8.22 5.46
CA GLU A 25 16.28 -9.16 4.35
C GLU A 25 16.65 -10.56 4.87
N THR A 26 15.95 -11.59 4.42
CA THR A 26 16.35 -12.99 4.58
C THR A 26 17.54 -13.31 3.65
N PRO A 27 18.51 -14.16 4.05
CA PRO A 27 19.64 -14.52 3.21
C PRO A 27 19.16 -15.21 1.92
N ARG A 28 19.45 -14.56 0.79
CA ARG A 28 18.99 -14.90 -0.55
C ARG A 28 19.58 -16.24 -1.02
N SER A 29 18.84 -17.34 -0.85
CA SER A 29 19.18 -18.62 -1.48
C SER A 29 18.96 -18.51 -3.00
N LYS A 30 19.96 -18.92 -3.80
CA LYS A 30 19.98 -18.78 -5.26
C LYS A 30 18.85 -19.54 -6.02
N ASN A 31 17.99 -20.27 -5.31
CA ASN A 31 16.90 -21.09 -5.89
C ASN A 31 15.49 -20.85 -5.29
N SER A 32 15.26 -19.85 -4.43
CA SER A 32 13.93 -19.70 -3.80
C SER A 32 13.00 -18.76 -4.58
N ALA A 33 11.85 -19.30 -4.99
CA ALA A 33 10.72 -18.51 -5.48
C ALA A 33 10.36 -17.44 -4.42
N VAL A 34 10.62 -16.16 -4.73
CA VAL A 34 10.37 -14.95 -3.90
C VAL A 34 9.59 -15.28 -2.62
N GLU A 35 10.32 -15.47 -1.52
CA GLU A 35 9.76 -15.77 -0.22
C GLU A 35 8.84 -14.60 0.19
N LYS A 36 7.54 -14.88 0.32
CA LYS A 36 6.50 -13.88 0.58
C LYS A 36 6.07 -13.97 2.03
N LEU A 37 6.39 -12.97 2.84
CA LEU A 37 5.86 -12.80 4.19
C LEU A 37 4.33 -12.74 4.16
N ARG A 38 3.64 -13.55 4.98
CA ARG A 38 2.16 -13.57 5.02
C ARG A 38 1.63 -13.19 6.38
N TRP A 39 0.72 -12.22 6.39
CA TRP A 39 0.05 -11.74 7.58
C TRP A 39 -1.47 -11.85 7.43
N ARG A 40 -2.10 -12.46 8.43
CA ARG A 40 -3.54 -12.55 8.59
C ARG A 40 -3.91 -11.98 9.95
N ASN A 41 -4.99 -11.20 9.99
CA ASN A 41 -5.58 -10.67 11.23
C ASN A 41 -4.54 -10.01 12.14
N SER A 42 -4.06 -8.85 11.72
CA SER A 42 -2.90 -8.20 12.35
C SER A 42 -3.22 -6.79 12.79
N VAL A 43 -2.82 -6.45 14.01
CA VAL A 43 -2.89 -5.09 14.57
C VAL A 43 -1.48 -4.66 14.93
N LEU A 44 -1.01 -3.58 14.32
CA LEU A 44 0.38 -3.16 14.44
C LEU A 44 0.45 -1.65 14.66
N GLU A 45 1.35 -1.16 15.51
CA GLU A 45 1.54 0.29 15.62
C GLU A 45 2.63 0.75 14.64
N LYS A 46 3.84 0.19 14.72
CA LYS A 46 4.97 0.57 13.86
C LYS A 46 5.63 -0.62 13.21
N LEU A 47 5.74 -0.60 11.89
CA LEU A 47 6.36 -1.67 11.12
C LEU A 47 7.30 -1.13 10.03
N ARG A 48 8.44 -1.81 9.84
CA ARG A 48 9.33 -1.60 8.70
C ARG A 48 9.71 -2.95 8.09
N ILE A 49 9.42 -3.12 6.80
CA ILE A 49 9.71 -4.35 6.05
C ILE A 49 10.49 -3.98 4.78
N ARG A 50 11.55 -4.72 4.47
CA ARG A 50 12.27 -4.57 3.21
C ARG A 50 11.75 -5.49 2.10
N GLU A 51 11.27 -6.68 2.45
CA GLU A 51 10.79 -7.71 1.53
C GLU A 51 9.38 -7.45 0.97
N THR A 52 8.79 -8.48 0.31
CA THR A 52 7.47 -8.43 -0.36
C THR A 52 6.31 -9.04 0.46
N PRO A 53 5.66 -8.30 1.38
CA PRO A 53 4.63 -8.88 2.23
C PRO A 53 3.24 -8.94 1.58
N CYS A 54 2.46 -9.92 2.02
CA CYS A 54 1.05 -10.09 1.73
C CYS A 54 0.22 -9.99 3.01
N TRP A 55 -0.73 -9.07 3.03
CA TRP A 55 -1.56 -8.73 4.18
C TRP A 55 -3.03 -9.01 3.94
N ARG A 56 -3.68 -9.60 4.94
CA ARG A 56 -5.13 -9.78 4.97
C ARG A 56 -5.67 -9.38 6.34
N ASN A 57 -6.70 -8.54 6.35
CA ASN A 57 -7.37 -8.07 7.57
C ASN A 57 -6.37 -7.41 8.52
N THR A 58 -5.92 -6.20 8.16
CA THR A 58 -4.85 -5.52 8.88
C THR A 58 -5.25 -4.12 9.30
N VAL A 59 -4.95 -3.78 10.56
CA VAL A 59 -5.03 -2.41 11.09
C VAL A 59 -3.62 -2.01 11.48
N LEU A 60 -3.13 -0.89 10.95
CA LEU A 60 -1.75 -0.46 11.23
C LEU A 60 -1.56 1.05 11.19
N GLU A 61 -0.92 1.59 12.22
CA GLU A 61 -0.74 3.04 12.36
C GLU A 61 0.34 3.57 11.42
N LYS A 62 1.55 2.98 11.45
CA LYS A 62 2.72 3.46 10.70
C LYS A 62 3.48 2.32 10.04
N LEU A 63 3.57 2.37 8.72
CA LEU A 63 4.31 1.38 7.94
C LEU A 63 5.28 2.01 6.94
N ARG A 64 6.44 1.38 6.79
CA ARG A 64 7.29 1.51 5.61
C ARG A 64 7.57 0.14 4.98
N VAL A 65 7.30 0.01 3.69
CA VAL A 65 7.65 -1.17 2.89
C VAL A 65 8.60 -0.75 1.78
N GLY A 66 9.74 -1.44 1.65
CA GLY A 66 10.73 -1.17 0.61
C GLY A 66 10.25 -1.55 -0.79
N GLU A 67 9.62 -2.72 -0.93
CA GLU A 67 9.27 -3.32 -2.23
C GLU A 67 7.75 -3.52 -2.42
N THR A 68 7.39 -4.41 -3.36
CA THR A 68 6.02 -4.81 -3.69
C THR A 68 5.26 -5.36 -2.48
N SER A 69 4.05 -4.87 -2.26
CA SER A 69 3.15 -5.45 -1.25
C SER A 69 1.73 -5.68 -1.76
N ARG A 70 1.03 -6.66 -1.19
CA ARG A 70 -0.37 -6.96 -1.49
C ARG A 70 -1.22 -6.87 -0.25
N TRP A 71 -2.37 -6.22 -0.38
CA TRP A 71 -3.23 -5.92 0.75
C TRP A 71 -4.68 -6.20 0.43
N ARG A 72 -5.35 -6.83 1.39
CA ARG A 72 -6.79 -7.11 1.33
C ARG A 72 -7.43 -6.77 2.66
N ASN A 73 -8.48 -5.95 2.65
CA ASN A 73 -9.20 -5.54 3.85
C ASN A 73 -8.26 -4.88 4.87
N SER A 74 -7.82 -3.65 4.58
CA SER A 74 -6.80 -2.97 5.39
C SER A 74 -7.21 -1.55 5.78
N ALA A 75 -6.94 -1.17 7.02
CA ALA A 75 -7.08 0.21 7.51
C ALA A 75 -5.71 0.70 7.98
N LEU A 76 -5.18 1.77 7.37
CA LEU A 76 -3.86 2.31 7.69
C LEU A 76 -3.88 3.82 7.92
N GLU A 77 -3.20 4.31 8.95
CA GLU A 77 -3.11 5.76 9.17
C GLU A 77 -2.02 6.39 8.30
N LYS A 78 -0.78 5.89 8.39
CA LYS A 78 0.38 6.41 7.67
C LYS A 78 1.15 5.29 7.00
N LEU A 79 1.32 5.41 5.69
CA LEU A 79 2.01 4.40 4.91
C LEU A 79 2.98 5.04 3.91
N GLY A 80 4.20 4.52 3.88
CA GLY A 80 5.14 4.69 2.79
C GLY A 80 5.41 3.34 2.12
N VAL A 81 5.15 3.23 0.82
CA VAL A 81 5.55 2.07 0.02
C VAL A 81 6.41 2.53 -1.13
N GLY A 82 7.44 1.75 -1.45
CA GLY A 82 8.15 1.87 -2.73
C GLY A 82 7.26 1.43 -3.89
N GLU A 83 7.68 0.37 -4.59
CA GLU A 83 7.16 0.02 -5.91
C GLU A 83 5.96 -0.94 -5.88
N THR A 84 5.06 -0.77 -6.85
CA THR A 84 4.03 -1.71 -7.33
C THR A 84 3.02 -2.29 -6.31
N PRO A 85 2.58 -1.58 -5.24
CA PRO A 85 1.65 -2.19 -4.31
C PRO A 85 0.25 -2.38 -4.89
N ARG A 86 -0.42 -3.45 -4.45
CA ARG A 86 -1.81 -3.76 -4.83
C ARG A 86 -2.72 -3.78 -3.62
N TRP A 87 -3.81 -3.03 -3.70
CA TRP A 87 -4.76 -2.82 -2.62
C TRP A 87 -6.18 -3.21 -3.05
N ARG A 88 -6.88 -3.90 -2.15
CA ARG A 88 -8.30 -4.23 -2.31
C ARG A 88 -9.03 -4.04 -0.99
N ASN A 89 -10.14 -3.27 -1.03
CA ASN A 89 -10.95 -2.96 0.15
C ASN A 89 -10.09 -2.30 1.23
N SER A 90 -9.68 -1.06 0.99
CA SER A 90 -8.66 -0.40 1.79
C SER A 90 -9.05 1.02 2.18
N LEU A 91 -8.79 1.40 3.42
CA LEU A 91 -9.00 2.75 3.95
C LEU A 91 -7.65 3.31 4.42
N MET A 92 -7.28 4.50 3.95
CA MET A 92 -6.05 5.16 4.40
C MET A 92 -6.22 6.65 4.66
N GLU A 93 -5.53 7.15 5.68
CA GLU A 93 -5.48 8.59 5.94
C GLU A 93 -4.38 9.28 5.13
N LYS A 94 -3.14 8.77 5.22
CA LYS A 94 -1.96 9.35 4.56
C LYS A 94 -1.15 8.27 3.88
N LEU A 95 -1.07 8.34 2.56
CA LEU A 95 -0.26 7.43 1.75
C LEU A 95 0.77 8.20 0.92
N ARG A 96 2.01 7.73 0.96
CA ARG A 96 3.06 8.03 -0.02
C ARG A 96 3.43 6.74 -0.72
N VAL A 97 3.37 6.74 -2.04
CA VAL A 97 3.68 5.59 -2.85
C VAL A 97 4.59 5.97 -3.99
N GLY A 98 5.53 5.10 -4.32
CA GLY A 98 6.35 5.23 -5.52
C GLY A 98 5.55 4.85 -6.76
N GLU A 99 6.07 3.88 -7.49
CA GLU A 99 5.65 3.58 -8.86
C GLU A 99 4.52 2.54 -8.94
N ASN A 100 3.66 2.70 -9.94
CA ASN A 100 2.73 1.67 -10.43
C ASN A 100 1.74 1.04 -9.42
N PRO A 101 1.23 1.74 -8.39
CA PRO A 101 0.23 1.16 -7.50
C PRO A 101 -1.14 0.94 -8.16
N ARG A 102 -1.85 -0.06 -7.65
CA ARG A 102 -3.20 -0.42 -8.09
C ARG A 102 -4.16 -0.52 -6.91
N TRP A 103 -5.30 0.16 -7.03
CA TRP A 103 -6.34 0.17 -6.01
C TRP A 103 -7.69 -0.27 -6.55
N ARG A 104 -8.44 -1.00 -5.73
CA ARG A 104 -9.82 -1.38 -6.00
C ARG A 104 -10.64 -1.27 -4.72
N ASN A 105 -11.78 -0.58 -4.79
CA ASN A 105 -12.67 -0.37 -3.64
C ASN A 105 -11.87 0.26 -2.48
N SER A 106 -11.42 1.49 -2.63
CA SER A 106 -10.50 2.09 -1.65
C SER A 106 -10.76 3.56 -1.43
N ALA A 107 -10.57 4.05 -0.20
CA ALA A 107 -10.76 5.44 0.16
C ALA A 107 -9.52 6.06 0.82
N PHE A 108 -9.20 7.30 0.45
CA PHE A 108 -8.01 8.02 0.90
C PHE A 108 -8.32 9.47 1.28
N LYS A 109 -7.79 9.96 2.41
CA LYS A 109 -7.81 11.40 2.69
C LYS A 109 -6.68 12.13 1.95
N LYS A 110 -5.44 11.64 2.06
CA LYS A 110 -4.27 12.26 1.42
C LYS A 110 -3.41 11.21 0.74
N LEU A 111 -3.22 11.40 -0.56
CA LEU A 111 -2.30 10.60 -1.36
C LEU A 111 -1.28 11.50 -2.08
N CYS A 112 -0.01 11.11 -1.96
CA CYS A 112 1.03 11.53 -2.88
C CYS A 112 1.58 10.29 -3.61
N ALA A 113 1.67 10.38 -4.93
CA ALA A 113 2.22 9.33 -5.77
C ALA A 113 3.17 9.90 -6.83
N GLY A 114 4.12 9.08 -7.29
CA GLY A 114 5.05 9.46 -8.36
C GLY A 114 4.42 9.35 -9.74
N GLU A 115 4.59 8.21 -10.38
CA GLU A 115 4.42 8.02 -11.83
C GLU A 115 3.01 7.59 -12.24
N THR A 116 2.77 6.27 -12.38
CA THR A 116 1.52 5.73 -12.94
C THR A 116 0.61 5.16 -11.85
N LEU A 117 -0.68 5.53 -11.89
CA LEU A 117 -1.68 5.02 -10.95
C LEU A 117 -2.87 4.36 -11.64
N ARG A 118 -3.40 3.30 -11.03
CA ARG A 118 -4.67 2.69 -11.47
C ARG A 118 -5.68 2.54 -10.34
N TRP A 119 -6.87 3.11 -10.55
CA TRP A 119 -7.97 3.11 -9.59
C TRP A 119 -9.25 2.55 -10.16
N ARG A 120 -10.00 1.86 -9.30
CA ARG A 120 -11.38 1.46 -9.60
C ARG A 120 -12.23 1.54 -8.34
N ASN A 121 -13.39 2.21 -8.44
CA ASN A 121 -14.36 2.34 -7.35
C ASN A 121 -13.70 2.95 -6.11
N SER A 122 -13.26 4.21 -6.20
CA SER A 122 -12.46 4.85 -5.16
C SER A 122 -12.97 6.23 -4.80
N VAL A 123 -12.66 6.66 -3.57
CA VAL A 123 -12.99 8.01 -3.07
C VAL A 123 -11.72 8.63 -2.52
N LEU A 124 -11.40 9.84 -2.96
CA LEU A 124 -10.19 10.55 -2.55
C LEU A 124 -10.51 12.02 -2.21
N GLU A 125 -9.98 12.52 -1.11
CA GLU A 125 -10.12 13.93 -0.75
C GLU A 125 -9.00 14.77 -1.40
N LYS A 126 -7.73 14.38 -1.22
CA LYS A 126 -6.58 15.09 -1.78
C LYS A 126 -5.61 14.14 -2.48
N LEU A 127 -5.38 14.37 -3.76
CA LEU A 127 -4.43 13.65 -4.61
C LEU A 127 -3.37 14.60 -5.16
N ARG A 128 -2.10 14.24 -5.00
CA ARG A 128 -0.97 14.80 -5.74
C ARG A 128 -0.28 13.69 -6.51
N ILE A 129 -0.07 13.89 -7.80
CA ILE A 129 0.59 12.93 -8.68
C ILE A 129 1.53 13.65 -9.64
N GLY A 130 2.67 13.01 -9.95
CA GLY A 130 3.61 13.50 -10.95
C GLY A 130 3.05 13.35 -12.37
N GLU A 131 2.77 12.13 -12.80
CA GLU A 131 2.62 11.85 -14.23
C GLU A 131 1.20 11.43 -14.64
N THR A 132 0.86 10.14 -14.51
CA THR A 132 -0.18 9.49 -15.32
C THR A 132 -1.19 8.68 -14.50
N PRO A 133 -2.24 9.31 -13.96
CA PRO A 133 -3.30 8.57 -13.30
C PRO A 133 -4.36 8.06 -14.31
N CYS A 134 -4.76 6.81 -14.12
CA CYS A 134 -5.92 6.21 -14.76
C CYS A 134 -6.95 5.82 -13.69
N TRP A 135 -8.15 6.41 -13.73
CA TRP A 135 -9.22 6.04 -12.80
C TRP A 135 -10.58 5.80 -13.43
N ARG A 136 -11.35 4.91 -12.80
CA ARG A 136 -12.72 4.56 -13.18
C ARG A 136 -13.62 4.54 -11.95
N ASN A 137 -14.83 5.10 -12.07
CA ASN A 137 -15.80 5.15 -10.96
C ASN A 137 -15.15 5.76 -9.71
N THR A 138 -14.53 6.92 -9.84
CA THR A 138 -13.77 7.56 -8.76
C THR A 138 -14.32 8.96 -8.47
N VAL A 139 -14.44 9.28 -7.19
CA VAL A 139 -14.78 10.64 -6.72
C VAL A 139 -13.52 11.25 -6.11
N LEU A 140 -13.15 12.44 -6.55
CA LEU A 140 -11.97 13.16 -6.09
C LEU A 140 -12.32 14.63 -5.80
N GLU A 141 -12.01 15.13 -4.61
CA GLU A 141 -12.24 16.56 -4.31
C GLU A 141 -11.13 17.44 -4.88
N LYS A 142 -9.86 17.14 -4.57
CA LYS A 142 -8.72 17.98 -4.98
C LYS A 142 -7.64 17.16 -5.67
N LEU A 143 -7.32 17.54 -6.90
CA LEU A 143 -6.23 16.97 -7.69
C LEU A 143 -5.13 18.00 -7.92
N ARG A 144 -3.87 17.60 -7.80
CA ARG A 144 -2.73 18.23 -8.47
C ARG A 144 -2.01 17.20 -9.32
N VAL A 145 -1.86 17.46 -10.61
CA VAL A 145 -1.22 16.56 -11.58
C VAL A 145 -0.22 17.34 -12.41
N GLY A 146 0.99 16.79 -12.57
CA GLY A 146 2.05 17.43 -13.35
C GLY A 146 1.89 17.28 -14.87
N GLU A 147 1.25 16.20 -15.33
CA GLU A 147 1.16 15.90 -16.77
C GLU A 147 -0.25 15.52 -17.24
N THR A 148 -0.57 14.23 -17.37
CA THR A 148 -1.72 13.76 -18.18
C THR A 148 -2.61 12.80 -17.41
N SER A 149 -3.93 13.07 -17.37
CA SER A 149 -4.90 12.24 -16.64
C SER A 149 -5.93 11.60 -17.56
N ARG A 150 -6.31 10.35 -17.26
CA ARG A 150 -7.43 9.64 -17.93
C ARG A 150 -8.47 9.20 -16.90
N TRP A 151 -9.71 9.60 -17.13
CA TRP A 151 -10.82 9.27 -16.24
C TRP A 151 -12.09 8.84 -16.94
N ARG A 152 -12.81 7.88 -16.35
CA ARG A 152 -14.11 7.39 -16.84
C ARG A 152 -15.11 7.29 -15.69
N ASN A 153 -16.33 7.79 -15.90
CA ASN A 153 -17.41 7.78 -14.90
C ASN A 153 -16.92 8.31 -13.55
N SER A 154 -16.28 9.48 -13.54
CA SER A 154 -15.59 10.00 -12.36
C SER A 154 -15.84 11.49 -12.21
N ALA A 155 -15.86 11.95 -10.97
CA ALA A 155 -16.10 13.34 -10.61
C ALA A 155 -14.85 13.95 -9.97
N LEU A 156 -14.53 15.18 -10.38
CA LEU A 156 -13.46 15.99 -9.83
C LEU A 156 -14.01 17.37 -9.47
N GLU A 157 -13.85 17.81 -8.22
CA GLU A 157 -14.32 19.13 -7.80
C GLU A 157 -13.31 20.25 -8.12
N LYS A 158 -12.02 20.02 -7.83
CA LYS A 158 -10.96 21.01 -7.98
C LYS A 158 -9.70 20.42 -8.62
N LEU A 159 -9.33 20.95 -9.77
CA LEU A 159 -8.05 20.68 -10.45
C LEU A 159 -7.08 21.83 -10.15
N GLY A 160 -5.94 21.51 -9.54
CA GLY A 160 -4.76 22.36 -9.52
C GLY A 160 -3.73 21.82 -10.51
N VAL A 161 -3.06 22.72 -11.21
CA VAL A 161 -1.90 22.42 -12.05
C VAL A 161 -0.65 22.82 -11.27
#